data_AF-A0A3R6ZYE5-F1
#
_entry.id   AF-A0A3R6ZYE5-F1
#
_cell.length_a   1.000
_cell.length_b   1.000
_cell.length_c   1.000
_cell.angle_alpha   90.00
_cell.angle_beta   90.00
_cell.angle_gamma   90.00
#
_symmetry.space_group_name_H-M   'P 1'
#
loop_
_entity.id
_entity.type
_entity.pdbx_description
1 polymer ?
#
loop_
_entity_poly.entity_id
_entity_poly.type
_entity_poly.pdbx_seq_one_letter_code
_entity_poly.pdbx_strand_id
1 'polypeptide(L)'
;MTYEKIKEEIKDASLVLVGLGEELTGELSGFYKELAELLKNKDYFIVTLKDREGLEKAGLQKDQITAPVEEPDNQESWDQYLHWLSFTLNQKLCVLELGVGFAHPNLIRFPFEKTVYFNKKARYIRVSEKFPQLSAEIADRGETVKEDPVALFVK
;
A
#
# COMPACT_ATOMS: atom_id res chain seq x y z
N MET A 1 -11.60 10.84 -3.67
CA MET A 1 -12.15 9.50 -3.40
C MET A 1 -12.65 9.40 -1.95
N THR A 2 -13.69 8.60 -1.66
CA THR A 2 -14.14 8.29 -0.28
C THR A 2 -13.66 6.90 0.14
N TYR A 3 -13.67 6.57 1.43
CA TYR A 3 -13.31 5.23 1.92
C TYR A 3 -14.15 4.11 1.28
N GLU A 4 -15.45 4.32 1.09
CA GLU A 4 -16.33 3.36 0.41
C GLU A 4 -15.89 3.06 -1.04
N LYS A 5 -15.44 4.07 -1.79
CA LYS A 5 -14.90 3.85 -3.14
C LYS A 5 -13.59 3.05 -3.10
N ILE A 6 -12.77 3.23 -2.06
CA ILE A 6 -11.52 2.46 -1.90
C ILE A 6 -11.85 0.98 -1.69
N LYS A 7 -12.87 0.68 -0.86
CA LYS A 7 -13.39 -0.68 -0.70
C LYS A 7 -13.88 -1.27 -2.03
N GLU A 8 -14.59 -0.49 -2.84
CA GLU A 8 -15.08 -0.94 -4.16
C GLU A 8 -13.94 -1.29 -5.12
N GLU A 9 -12.92 -0.43 -5.23
CA GLU A 9 -11.74 -0.66 -6.09
C GLU A 9 -10.96 -1.90 -5.63
N ILE A 10 -10.73 -2.04 -4.31
CA ILE A 10 -10.07 -3.23 -3.75
C ILE A 10 -10.90 -4.48 -4.00
N LYS A 11 -12.23 -4.38 -3.91
CA LYS A 11 -13.14 -5.50 -4.19
C LYS A 11 -13.05 -5.97 -5.63
N ASP A 12 -12.98 -5.08 -6.62
CA ASP A 12 -12.81 -5.45 -8.04
C ASP A 12 -11.39 -5.96 -8.37
N ALA A 13 -10.39 -5.52 -7.61
CA ALA A 13 -9.01 -5.94 -7.80
C ALA A 13 -8.79 -7.42 -7.45
N SER A 14 -7.96 -8.08 -8.26
CA SER A 14 -7.48 -9.45 -8.02
C SER A 14 -6.30 -9.47 -7.06
N LEU A 15 -5.46 -8.43 -7.14
CA LEU A 15 -4.26 -8.26 -6.34
C LEU A 15 -4.25 -6.88 -5.69
N VAL A 16 -3.71 -6.78 -4.47
CA VAL A 16 -3.57 -5.49 -3.76
C VAL A 16 -2.14 -5.28 -3.29
N LEU A 17 -1.48 -4.23 -3.76
CA LEU A 17 -0.15 -3.84 -3.29
C LEU A 17 -0.28 -2.64 -2.36
N VAL A 18 0.09 -2.80 -1.09
CA VAL A 18 -0.08 -1.76 -0.06
C VAL A 18 1.27 -1.17 0.32
N GLY A 19 1.32 0.15 0.39
CA GLY A 19 2.50 0.92 0.78
C GLY A 19 2.18 1.76 2.01
N LEU A 20 2.84 1.49 3.13
CA LEU A 20 2.63 2.21 4.39
C LEU A 20 3.83 3.12 4.68
N GLY A 21 3.56 4.42 4.77
CA GLY A 21 4.61 5.42 4.83
C GLY A 21 4.78 6.10 6.18
N GLU A 22 5.73 7.03 6.23
CA GLU A 22 6.13 7.73 7.44
C GLU A 22 5.04 8.65 8.03
N GLU A 23 4.09 9.11 7.22
CA GLU A 23 3.01 10.01 7.65
C GLU A 23 1.98 9.32 8.56
N LEU A 24 1.93 7.98 8.57
CA LEU A 24 1.08 7.24 9.51
C LEU A 24 1.59 7.44 10.94
N THR A 25 0.91 8.26 11.73
CA THR A 25 1.35 8.63 13.09
C THR A 25 0.23 8.37 14.10
N GLY A 26 0.59 8.35 15.39
CA GLY A 26 -0.36 8.10 16.48
C GLY A 26 -0.57 6.61 16.77
N GLU A 27 -1.76 6.28 17.28
CA GLU A 27 -2.16 4.91 17.62
C GLU A 27 -2.67 4.22 16.35
N LEU A 28 -2.00 3.14 15.92
CA LEU A 28 -2.27 2.49 14.63
C LEU A 28 -3.04 1.17 14.75
N SER A 29 -3.33 0.67 15.96
CA SER A 29 -3.97 -0.63 16.15
C SER A 29 -5.36 -0.70 15.50
N GLY A 30 -6.16 0.37 15.59
CA GLY A 30 -7.46 0.46 14.92
C GLY A 30 -7.31 0.48 13.41
N PHE A 31 -6.37 1.27 12.90
CA PHE A 31 -6.06 1.37 11.47
C PHE A 31 -5.59 0.04 10.89
N TYR A 32 -4.68 -0.67 11.55
CA TYR A 32 -4.20 -1.98 11.08
C TYR A 32 -5.30 -3.03 11.07
N LYS A 33 -6.23 -3.01 12.04
CA LYS A 33 -7.40 -3.91 12.03
C LYS A 33 -8.33 -3.64 10.87
N GLU A 34 -8.61 -2.38 10.57
CA GLU A 34 -9.42 -2.00 9.41
C GLU A 34 -8.72 -2.39 8.09
N LEU A 35 -7.42 -2.17 8.00
CA LEU A 35 -6.62 -2.62 6.85
C LEU A 35 -6.67 -4.15 6.70
N ALA A 36 -6.57 -4.91 7.79
CA ALA A 36 -6.66 -6.37 7.76
C ALA A 36 -8.04 -6.85 7.28
N GLU A 37 -9.13 -6.23 7.74
CA GLU A 37 -10.48 -6.58 7.27
C GLU A 37 -10.68 -6.19 5.79
N LEU A 38 -10.11 -5.06 5.36
CA LEU A 38 -10.14 -4.61 3.97
C LEU A 38 -9.42 -5.56 3.01
N LEU A 39 -8.30 -6.15 3.45
CA LEU A 39 -7.48 -7.09 2.67
C LEU A 39 -7.94 -8.55 2.81
N LYS A 40 -8.99 -8.80 3.60
CA LYS A 40 -9.50 -10.16 3.83
C LYS A 40 -9.96 -10.80 2.53
N ASN A 41 -9.52 -12.04 2.29
CA ASN A 41 -9.74 -12.79 1.05
C ASN A 41 -9.15 -12.13 -0.20
N LYS A 42 -8.18 -11.22 -0.05
CA LYS A 42 -7.38 -10.67 -1.15
C LYS A 42 -6.01 -11.31 -1.15
N ASP A 43 -5.45 -11.42 -2.35
CA ASP A 43 -4.03 -11.69 -2.52
C ASP A 43 -3.32 -10.34 -2.50
N TYR A 44 -2.50 -10.13 -1.48
CA TYR A 44 -1.90 -8.85 -1.19
C TYR A 44 -0.43 -8.97 -0.82
N PHE A 45 0.27 -7.85 -0.92
CA PHE A 45 1.59 -7.67 -0.34
C PHE A 45 1.71 -6.26 0.26
N ILE A 46 2.38 -6.15 1.41
CA ILE A 46 2.59 -4.90 2.13
C ILE A 46 4.08 -4.56 2.16
N VAL A 47 4.41 -3.35 1.71
CA VAL A 47 5.71 -2.73 1.91
C VAL A 47 5.52 -1.60 2.92
N THR A 48 6.21 -1.65 4.06
CA THR A 48 5.98 -0.71 5.17
C THR A 48 7.26 -0.03 5.63
N LEU A 49 7.13 1.26 5.99
CA LEU A 49 8.12 2.02 6.77
C LEU A 49 7.75 2.09 8.26
N LYS A 50 6.70 1.36 8.66
CA LYS A 50 6.21 1.23 10.03
C LYS A 50 6.52 -0.15 10.60
N ASP A 51 6.18 -0.33 11.86
CA ASP A 51 6.41 -1.55 12.60
C ASP A 51 5.67 -2.75 11.98
N ARG A 52 6.39 -3.84 11.75
CA ARG A 52 5.80 -5.11 11.32
C ARG A 52 4.94 -5.75 12.40
N GLU A 53 5.34 -5.62 13.66
CA GLU A 53 4.67 -6.26 14.80
C GLU A 53 3.19 -5.86 14.92
N GLY A 54 2.85 -4.59 14.72
CA GLY A 54 1.47 -4.10 14.75
C GLY A 54 0.60 -4.68 13.63
N LEU A 55 1.16 -4.86 12.42
CA LEU A 55 0.46 -5.48 11.29
C LEU A 55 0.18 -6.96 11.57
N GLU A 56 1.16 -7.69 12.12
CA GLU A 56 0.99 -9.10 12.49
C GLU A 56 -0.04 -9.27 13.61
N LYS A 57 -0.02 -8.40 14.62
CA LYS A 57 -1.04 -8.37 15.69
C LYS A 57 -2.46 -8.10 15.17
N ALA A 58 -2.59 -7.38 14.06
CA ALA A 58 -3.87 -7.15 13.39
C ALA A 58 -4.35 -8.35 12.54
N GLY A 59 -3.51 -9.37 12.37
CA GLY A 59 -3.84 -10.60 11.63
C GLY A 59 -3.34 -10.63 10.19
N LEU A 60 -2.49 -9.69 9.79
CA LEU A 60 -1.85 -9.71 8.47
C LEU A 60 -0.75 -10.78 8.43
N GLN A 61 -0.62 -11.45 7.28
CA GLN A 61 0.29 -12.58 7.16
C GLN A 61 1.73 -12.11 7.10
N LYS A 62 2.58 -12.72 7.92
CA LYS A 62 4.00 -12.44 7.97
C LYS A 62 4.64 -12.50 6.57
N ASP A 63 4.38 -13.55 5.80
CA ASP A 63 5.00 -13.76 4.47
C ASP A 63 4.47 -12.81 3.38
N GLN A 64 3.53 -11.93 3.71
CA GLN A 64 2.98 -10.89 2.82
C GLN A 64 3.39 -9.48 3.26
N ILE A 65 4.41 -9.37 4.12
CA ILE A 65 4.91 -8.09 4.65
C ILE A 65 6.43 -8.03 4.50
N THR A 66 6.92 -6.89 4.01
CA THR A 66 8.33 -6.51 4.13
C THR A 66 8.46 -5.14 4.80
N ALA A 67 9.34 -5.04 5.80
CA ALA A 67 9.63 -3.83 6.57
C ALA A 67 11.11 -3.45 6.43
N PRO A 68 11.56 -3.04 5.22
CA PRO A 68 12.98 -2.96 4.84
C PRO A 68 13.83 -1.95 5.62
N VAL A 69 13.22 -1.03 6.37
CA VAL A 69 13.94 -0.05 7.20
C VAL A 69 14.07 -0.53 8.66
N GLU A 70 13.08 -1.27 9.15
CA GLU A 70 13.05 -1.79 10.52
C GLU A 70 13.92 -3.06 10.66
N GLU A 71 13.91 -3.91 9.63
CA GLU A 71 14.56 -5.21 9.66
C GLU A 71 15.98 -5.13 9.07
N PRO A 72 17.04 -5.33 9.88
CA PRO A 72 18.42 -5.30 9.38
C PRO A 72 18.77 -6.49 8.47
N ASP A 73 18.03 -7.60 8.57
CA ASP A 73 18.12 -8.76 7.68
C ASP A 73 16.75 -8.98 7.00
N ASN A 74 16.48 -8.14 5.99
CA ASN A 74 15.21 -8.09 5.26
C ASN A 74 15.27 -8.78 3.89
N GLN A 75 16.40 -9.41 3.55
CA GLN A 75 16.63 -9.95 2.20
C GLN A 75 15.55 -10.95 1.80
N GLU A 76 15.18 -11.87 2.70
CA GLU A 76 14.16 -12.88 2.44
C GLU A 76 12.78 -12.27 2.20
N SER A 77 12.33 -11.34 3.04
CA SER A 77 11.02 -10.69 2.88
C SER A 77 10.98 -9.79 1.63
N TRP A 78 12.12 -9.19 1.29
CA TRP A 78 12.27 -8.40 0.07
C TRP A 78 12.24 -9.29 -1.19
N ASP A 79 12.87 -10.46 -1.16
CA ASP A 79 12.81 -11.41 -2.28
C ASP A 79 11.39 -11.97 -2.47
N GLN A 80 10.67 -12.22 -1.37
CA GLN A 80 9.24 -12.57 -1.41
C GLN A 80 8.41 -11.46 -2.06
N TYR A 81 8.65 -10.19 -1.69
CA TYR A 81 8.01 -9.04 -2.32
C TYR A 81 8.28 -8.98 -3.83
N LEU A 82 9.55 -9.09 -4.25
CA LEU A 82 9.93 -9.03 -5.67
C LEU A 82 9.32 -10.20 -6.45
N HIS A 83 9.29 -11.39 -5.87
CA HIS A 83 8.65 -12.56 -6.46
C HIS A 83 7.15 -12.34 -6.63
N TRP A 84 6.44 -11.88 -5.59
CA TRP A 84 5.01 -11.56 -5.66
C TRP A 84 4.73 -10.48 -6.72
N LEU A 85 5.55 -9.41 -6.75
CA LEU A 85 5.42 -8.31 -7.69
C LEU A 85 5.52 -8.78 -9.15
N SER A 86 6.32 -9.80 -9.43
CA SER A 86 6.50 -10.36 -10.78
C SER A 86 5.20 -10.95 -11.36
N PHE A 87 4.29 -11.42 -10.50
CA PHE A 87 2.98 -11.96 -10.91
C PHE A 87 1.91 -10.88 -11.13
N THR A 88 2.20 -9.63 -10.78
CA THR A 88 1.20 -8.54 -10.86
C THR A 88 1.00 -8.01 -12.28
N LEU A 89 1.93 -8.25 -13.20
CA LEU A 89 1.85 -7.72 -14.56
C LEU A 89 0.61 -8.27 -15.29
N ASN A 90 -0.13 -7.38 -15.95
CA ASN A 90 -1.37 -7.70 -16.67
C ASN A 90 -2.51 -8.26 -15.79
N GLN A 91 -2.40 -8.13 -14.46
CA GLN A 91 -3.47 -8.41 -13.50
C GLN A 91 -4.24 -7.14 -13.16
N LYS A 92 -5.49 -7.30 -12.70
CA LYS A 92 -6.25 -6.23 -12.05
C LYS A 92 -5.63 -5.94 -10.68
N LEU A 93 -4.67 -5.03 -10.65
CA LEU A 93 -3.92 -4.65 -9.47
C LEU A 93 -4.46 -3.34 -8.89
N CYS A 94 -4.78 -3.32 -7.61
CA CYS A 94 -4.96 -2.08 -6.86
C CYS A 94 -3.68 -1.78 -6.08
N VAL A 95 -3.03 -0.67 -6.39
CA VAL A 95 -1.92 -0.13 -5.60
C VAL A 95 -2.49 0.88 -4.62
N LEU A 96 -2.38 0.60 -3.33
CA LEU A 96 -2.88 1.44 -2.25
C LEU A 96 -1.70 2.02 -1.46
N GLU A 97 -1.45 3.31 -1.62
CA GLU A 97 -0.36 4.01 -0.94
C GLU A 97 -0.91 4.94 0.14
N LEU A 98 -0.52 4.70 1.39
CA LEU A 98 -1.06 5.35 2.59
C LEU A 98 0.06 6.07 3.35
N GLY A 99 0.04 7.40 3.31
CA GLY A 99 0.92 8.24 4.11
C GLY A 99 2.40 8.15 3.75
N VAL A 100 2.73 7.84 2.49
CA VAL A 100 4.12 7.77 2.01
C VAL A 100 4.55 9.15 1.53
N GLY A 101 5.55 9.72 2.20
CA GLY A 101 6.14 10.99 1.81
C GLY A 101 7.39 10.79 0.96
N PHE A 102 8.48 11.42 1.41
CA PHE A 102 9.77 11.45 0.73
C PHE A 102 10.93 10.98 1.62
N ALA A 103 10.64 10.37 2.78
CA ALA A 103 11.69 9.77 3.61
C ALA A 103 12.43 8.64 2.86
N HIS A 104 11.69 7.71 2.27
CA HIS A 104 12.24 6.58 1.51
C HIS A 104 11.43 6.27 0.23
N PRO A 105 11.34 7.21 -0.73
CA PRO A 105 10.51 7.04 -1.92
C PRO A 105 10.97 5.89 -2.83
N ASN A 106 12.25 5.51 -2.75
CA ASN A 106 12.84 4.39 -3.49
C ASN A 106 12.32 3.01 -3.04
N LEU A 107 11.71 2.91 -1.84
CA LEU A 107 11.19 1.64 -1.32
C LEU A 107 9.72 1.41 -1.68
N ILE A 108 8.93 2.49 -1.77
CA ILE A 108 7.48 2.40 -1.98
C ILE A 108 7.05 3.23 -3.18
N ARG A 109 7.10 4.56 -3.07
CA ARG A 109 6.52 5.47 -4.07
C ARG A 109 7.01 5.20 -5.49
N PHE A 110 8.32 5.26 -5.73
CA PHE A 110 8.86 5.11 -7.09
C PHE A 110 8.67 3.69 -7.65
N PRO A 111 8.93 2.61 -6.89
CA PRO A 111 8.57 1.25 -7.33
C PRO A 111 7.08 1.09 -7.66
N PHE A 112 6.19 1.70 -6.86
CA PHE A 112 4.75 1.58 -7.05
C PHE A 112 4.29 2.35 -8.30
N GLU A 113 4.77 3.58 -8.49
CA GLU A 113 4.51 4.35 -9.71
C GLU A 113 5.02 3.59 -10.94
N LYS A 114 6.22 3.00 -10.87
CA LYS A 114 6.78 2.16 -11.94
C LYS A 114 5.91 0.93 -12.22
N THR A 115 5.42 0.25 -11.18
CA THR A 115 4.52 -0.91 -11.33
C THR A 115 3.24 -0.53 -12.08
N VAL A 116 2.61 0.59 -11.74
CA VAL A 116 1.40 1.07 -12.43
C VAL A 116 1.73 1.60 -13.84
N TYR A 117 2.90 2.19 -14.03
CA TYR A 117 3.35 2.61 -15.36
C TYR A 117 3.36 1.42 -16.33
N PHE A 118 3.94 0.28 -15.94
CA PHE A 118 4.01 -0.92 -16.79
C PHE A 118 2.69 -1.71 -16.82
N ASN A 119 2.02 -1.90 -15.68
CA ASN A 119 0.75 -2.63 -15.65
C ASN A 119 -0.42 -1.70 -16.02
N LYS A 120 -0.85 -1.75 -17.28
CA LYS A 120 -1.96 -0.92 -17.78
C LYS A 120 -3.34 -1.25 -17.18
N LYS A 121 -3.47 -2.39 -16.49
CA LYS A 121 -4.69 -2.76 -15.74
C LYS A 121 -4.64 -2.37 -14.26
N ALA A 122 -3.55 -1.76 -13.81
CA ALA A 122 -3.42 -1.32 -12.42
C ALA A 122 -4.14 0.02 -12.19
N ARG A 123 -4.65 0.17 -10.97
CA ARG A 123 -5.18 1.41 -10.39
C ARG A 123 -4.27 1.84 -9.26
N TYR A 124 -4.03 3.14 -9.13
CA TYR A 124 -3.21 3.70 -8.07
C TYR A 124 -4.08 4.58 -7.17
N ILE A 125 -4.13 4.29 -5.87
CA ILE A 125 -4.85 5.09 -4.88
C ILE A 125 -3.81 5.64 -3.92
N ARG A 126 -3.68 6.96 -3.86
CA ARG A 126 -2.76 7.66 -2.96
C ARG A 126 -3.54 8.42 -1.91
N VAL A 127 -3.26 8.17 -0.64
CA VAL A 127 -3.81 8.91 0.50
C VAL A 127 -2.66 9.58 1.24
N SER A 128 -2.60 10.91 1.19
CA SER A 128 -1.58 11.69 1.89
C SER A 128 -2.08 13.11 2.12
N GLU A 129 -1.92 13.62 3.34
CA GLU A 129 -2.32 14.98 3.70
C GLU A 129 -1.36 16.02 3.08
N LYS A 130 -0.06 15.71 3.08
CA LYS A 130 1.01 16.65 2.70
C LYS A 130 1.34 16.58 1.22
N PHE A 131 1.44 15.38 0.65
CA PHE A 131 1.91 15.16 -0.71
C PHE A 131 0.94 14.28 -1.51
N PRO A 132 -0.28 14.75 -1.82
CA PRO A 132 -1.24 13.95 -2.58
C PRO A 132 -0.92 13.84 -4.07
N GLN A 133 -0.06 14.70 -4.63
CA GLN A 133 0.26 14.73 -6.06
C GLN A 133 0.84 13.41 -6.63
N LEU A 134 0.40 13.06 -7.84
CA LEU A 134 0.87 11.94 -8.65
C LEU A 134 1.71 12.42 -9.85
N SER A 135 2.51 11.51 -10.40
CA SER A 135 3.21 11.72 -11.68
C SER A 135 2.24 11.69 -12.86
N ALA A 136 2.55 12.47 -13.90
CA ALA A 136 1.68 12.62 -15.08
C ALA A 136 1.44 11.30 -15.83
N GLU A 137 2.39 10.37 -15.76
CA GLU A 137 2.37 9.10 -16.49
C GLU A 137 1.33 8.10 -15.98
N ILE A 138 0.86 8.28 -14.75
CA ILE A 138 -0.16 7.43 -14.11
C ILE A 138 -1.41 8.20 -13.71
N ALA A 139 -1.47 9.51 -13.99
CA ALA A 139 -2.56 10.39 -13.59
C ALA A 139 -3.93 9.94 -14.13
N ASP A 140 -3.96 9.25 -15.28
CA ASP A 140 -5.17 8.69 -15.90
C ASP A 140 -5.74 7.47 -15.14
N ARG A 141 -4.91 6.82 -14.33
CA ARG A 141 -5.24 5.59 -13.56
C ARG A 141 -5.05 5.76 -12.06
N GLY A 142 -4.75 6.99 -11.64
CA GLY A 142 -4.44 7.34 -10.27
C GLY A 142 -5.52 8.21 -9.64
N GLU A 143 -5.95 7.85 -8.44
CA GLU A 143 -6.77 8.69 -7.58
C GLU A 143 -5.97 9.19 -6.39
N THR A 144 -6.22 10.44 -6.02
CA THR A 144 -5.55 11.10 -4.88
C THR A 144 -6.58 11.49 -3.84
N VAL A 145 -6.21 11.31 -2.58
CA VAL A 145 -7.02 11.70 -1.42
C VAL A 145 -6.13 12.53 -0.51
N LYS A 146 -6.46 13.81 -0.40
CA LYS A 146 -5.77 14.75 0.48
C LYS A 146 -6.37 14.70 1.88
N GLU A 147 -6.06 13.63 2.61
CA GLU A 147 -6.53 13.39 3.97
C GLU A 147 -5.50 12.58 4.76
N ASP A 148 -5.59 12.62 6.09
CA ASP A 148 -4.85 11.71 6.96
C ASP A 148 -5.36 10.26 6.77
N PRO A 149 -4.48 9.29 6.44
CA PRO A 149 -4.93 7.93 6.17
C PRO A 149 -5.53 7.22 7.39
N VAL A 150 -5.05 7.54 8.60
CA VAL A 150 -5.57 6.93 9.83
C VAL A 150 -7.00 7.40 10.07
N ALA A 151 -7.25 8.71 9.97
CA ALA A 151 -8.57 9.30 10.08
C ALA A 151 -9.52 8.84 8.97
N LEU A 152 -9.02 8.55 7.75
CA LEU A 152 -9.86 8.05 6.66
C LEU A 152 -10.42 6.64 6.93
N PHE A 153 -9.62 5.78 7.57
CA PHE A 153 -9.95 4.36 7.80
C PHE A 153 -10.75 4.13 9.09
N VAL A 154 -10.56 4.99 10.10
CA VAL A 154 -11.21 4.86 11.42
C VAL A 154 -12.49 5.73 11.51
N LYS A 155 -13.06 6.09 10.36
CA LYS A 155 -14.29 6.89 10.25
C LYS A 155 -15.57 6.06 10.37
#